data_AF-A0A7V5TQV3-F1
#
_entry.id   AF-A0A7V5TQV3-F1
#
_cell.length_a   1.000
_cell.length_b   1.000
_cell.length_c   1.000
_cell.angle_alpha   90.00
_cell.angle_beta   90.00
_cell.angle_gamma   90.00
#
_symmetry.space_group_name_H-M   'P 1'
#
loop_
_entity.id
_entity.type
_entity.pdbx_description
1 polymer ?
#
loop_
_entity_poly.entity_id
_entity_poly.type
_entity_poly.pdbx_seq_one_letter_code
_entity_poly.pdbx_strand_id
1 'polypeptide(L)'
;MESKCFKYTIAALRIALGWLMLYAGLSKLTTPNWSAAGYLQGAKTFPAFYHYLTLPSILPIINLVNEWGLTLLGISLIFGVFVRLSSVLGAVLMLLYYFPVLSFPYIGSNYYLVD
;
A
#
# COMPACT_ATOMS: atom_id res chain seq x y z
N MET A 1 17.75 31.00 -3.09
CA MET A 1 18.41 29.73 -2.69
C MET A 1 17.39 28.69 -2.20
N GLU A 2 16.31 29.11 -1.54
CA GLU A 2 15.19 28.25 -1.05
C GLU A 2 14.57 27.32 -2.11
N SER A 3 14.36 27.78 -3.35
CA SER A 3 13.73 26.98 -4.41
C SER A 3 14.53 25.70 -4.77
N LYS A 4 15.86 25.72 -4.64
CA LYS A 4 16.69 24.53 -4.94
C LYS A 4 16.56 23.49 -3.84
N CYS A 5 16.61 23.92 -2.57
CA CYS A 5 16.46 23.03 -1.41
C CYS A 5 15.11 22.29 -1.46
N PHE A 6 14.03 23.03 -1.73
CA PHE A 6 12.69 22.46 -1.88
C PHE A 6 12.60 21.38 -2.97
N LYS A 7 13.23 21.60 -4.13
CA LYS A 7 13.28 20.61 -5.22
C LYS A 7 14.00 19.34 -4.80
N TYR A 8 15.13 19.46 -4.09
CA TYR A 8 15.86 18.30 -3.57
C TYR A 8 15.08 17.56 -2.49
N THR A 9 14.38 18.27 -1.60
CA THR A 9 13.53 17.65 -0.57
C THR A 9 12.39 16.83 -1.19
N ILE A 10 11.68 17.38 -2.18
CA ILE A 10 10.61 16.64 -2.87
C ILE A 10 11.18 15.43 -3.63
N ALA A 11 12.33 15.59 -4.28
CA ALA A 11 12.99 14.48 -4.96
C ALA A 11 13.39 13.36 -3.97
N ALA A 12 13.95 13.72 -2.82
CA ALA A 12 14.29 12.78 -1.75
C ALA A 12 13.06 12.07 -1.20
N LEU A 13 11.98 12.80 -0.91
CA LEU A 13 10.70 12.22 -0.47
C LEU A 13 10.15 11.22 -1.49
N ARG A 14 10.17 11.58 -2.77
CA ARG A 14 9.71 10.71 -3.86
C ARG A 14 10.51 9.40 -3.90
N ILE A 15 11.84 9.50 -3.81
CA ILE A 15 12.72 8.33 -3.82
C ILE A 15 12.49 7.48 -2.57
N ALA A 16 12.33 8.08 -1.40
CA ALA A 16 12.05 7.37 -0.15
C ALA A 16 10.72 6.61 -0.20
N LEU A 17 9.64 7.24 -0.69
CA LEU A 17 8.34 6.60 -0.88
C LEU A 17 8.41 5.50 -1.94
N GLY A 18 9.10 5.76 -3.05
CA GLY A 18 9.32 4.75 -4.10
C GLY A 18 10.09 3.54 -3.59
N TRP A 19 11.12 3.76 -2.79
CA TRP A 19 11.88 2.70 -2.13
C TRP A 19 11.00 1.87 -1.18
N LEU A 20 10.17 2.53 -0.37
CA LEU A 20 9.23 1.85 0.54
C LEU A 20 8.26 0.95 -0.24
N MET A 21 7.65 1.46 -1.32
CA MET A 21 6.74 0.66 -2.14
C MET A 21 7.46 -0.48 -2.86
N LEU A 22 8.67 -0.23 -3.38
CA LEU A 22 9.48 -1.23 -4.06
C LEU A 22 9.85 -2.37 -3.11
N TYR A 23 10.35 -2.04 -1.92
CA TYR A 23 10.67 -3.02 -0.89
C TYR A 23 9.44 -3.83 -0.49
N ALA A 24 8.28 -3.17 -0.31
CA ALA A 24 7.03 -3.83 0.04
C ALA A 24 6.48 -4.75 -1.06
N GLY A 25 6.76 -4.47 -2.33
CA GLY A 25 6.41 -5.35 -3.44
C GLY A 25 7.40 -6.51 -3.62
N LEU A 26 8.70 -6.21 -3.55
CA LEU A 26 9.75 -7.22 -3.65
C LEU A 26 9.65 -8.24 -2.54
N SER A 27 9.37 -7.82 -1.31
CA SER A 27 9.19 -8.74 -0.19
C SER A 27 8.05 -9.74 -0.42
N LYS A 28 6.99 -9.33 -1.13
CA LYS A 28 5.89 -10.24 -1.52
C LYS A 28 6.33 -11.22 -2.59
N LEU A 29 7.05 -10.75 -3.62
CA LEU A 29 7.59 -11.60 -4.70
C LEU A 29 8.62 -12.61 -4.20
N THR A 30 9.44 -12.24 -3.21
CA THR A 30 10.50 -13.11 -2.67
C THR A 30 10.03 -14.01 -1.55
N THR A 31 8.82 -13.82 -1.02
CA THR A 31 8.25 -14.67 0.04
C THR A 31 7.53 -15.86 -0.60
N PRO A 32 8.00 -17.11 -0.38
CA PRO A 32 7.31 -18.28 -0.91
C PRO A 32 5.89 -18.37 -0.31
N ASN A 33 4.89 -18.62 -1.15
CA ASN A 33 3.49 -18.75 -0.75
C ASN A 33 2.87 -17.49 -0.12
N TRP A 34 3.37 -16.29 -0.45
CA TRP A 34 2.70 -15.05 -0.03
C TRP A 34 1.25 -15.00 -0.52
N SER A 35 0.35 -14.49 0.33
CA SER A 35 -1.06 -14.34 0.00
C SER A 35 -1.71 -13.19 0.76
N ALA A 36 -2.56 -12.43 0.07
CA ALA A 36 -3.38 -11.37 0.67
C ALA A 36 -4.56 -11.90 1.48
N ALA A 37 -4.86 -13.21 1.43
CA ALA A 37 -6.05 -13.79 2.06
C ALA A 37 -6.17 -13.48 3.55
N GLY A 38 -5.08 -13.67 4.32
CA GLY A 38 -5.09 -13.42 5.76
C GLY A 38 -5.36 -11.94 6.11
N TYR A 39 -4.85 -11.03 5.28
CA TYR A 39 -5.11 -9.60 5.43
C TYR A 39 -6.56 -9.24 5.10
N LEU A 40 -7.11 -9.77 4.00
CA LEU A 40 -8.50 -9.52 3.58
C LEU A 40 -9.52 -10.11 4.55
N GLN A 41 -9.24 -11.28 5.13
CA GLN A 41 -10.09 -11.90 6.16
C GLN A 41 -10.12 -11.10 7.47
N GLY A 42 -9.07 -10.31 7.74
CA GLY A 42 -9.00 -9.43 8.91
C GLY A 42 -9.73 -8.09 8.74
N ALA A 43 -10.43 -7.88 7.62
CA ALA A 43 -11.17 -6.63 7.36
C ALA A 43 -12.33 -6.45 8.35
N LYS A 44 -12.30 -5.33 9.06
CA LYS A 44 -13.36 -4.88 10.00
C LYS A 44 -14.39 -4.00 9.31
N THR A 45 -13.94 -3.18 8.36
CA THR A 45 -14.80 -2.28 7.58
C THR A 45 -15.20 -2.96 6.28
N PHE A 46 -16.52 -3.07 6.03
CA PHE A 46 -17.13 -3.79 4.89
C PHE A 46 -16.65 -5.24 4.69
N PRO A 47 -16.75 -6.11 5.71
CA PRO A 47 -16.21 -7.47 5.64
C PRO A 47 -16.76 -8.27 4.47
N ALA A 48 -18.04 -8.14 4.12
CA ALA A 48 -18.64 -8.87 2.99
C ALA A 48 -17.94 -8.59 1.64
N PHE A 49 -17.53 -7.33 1.39
CA PHE A 49 -16.79 -6.97 0.18
C PHE A 49 -15.38 -7.57 0.18
N TYR A 50 -14.67 -7.49 1.30
CA TYR A 50 -13.32 -8.06 1.42
C TYR A 50 -13.32 -9.59 1.42
N HIS A 51 -14.38 -10.23 1.93
CA HIS A 51 -14.57 -11.69 1.80
C HIS A 51 -14.84 -12.10 0.35
N TYR A 52 -15.60 -11.31 -0.42
CA TYR A 52 -15.74 -11.56 -1.86
C TYR A 52 -14.38 -11.56 -2.58
N LEU A 53 -13.50 -10.64 -2.18
CA LEU A 53 -12.13 -10.57 -2.69
C LEU A 53 -11.27 -11.81 -2.31
N THR A 54 -11.63 -12.56 -1.27
CA THR A 54 -10.94 -13.80 -0.89
C THR A 54 -11.37 -15.03 -1.68
N LEU A 55 -12.36 -14.91 -2.59
CA LEU A 55 -12.80 -16.04 -3.41
C LEU A 55 -11.63 -16.63 -4.22
N PRO A 56 -11.54 -17.97 -4.37
CA PRO A 56 -10.43 -18.63 -5.06
C PRO A 56 -10.20 -18.17 -6.49
N SER A 57 -11.24 -17.66 -7.17
CA SER A 57 -11.15 -17.10 -8.53
C SER A 57 -10.56 -15.69 -8.58
N ILE A 58 -10.63 -14.92 -7.49
CA ILE A 58 -10.25 -13.50 -7.44
C ILE A 58 -8.94 -13.32 -6.69
N LEU A 59 -8.71 -14.10 -5.64
CA LEU A 59 -7.53 -14.02 -4.78
C LEU A 59 -6.19 -14.05 -5.56
N PRO A 60 -6.00 -14.89 -6.60
CA PRO A 60 -4.76 -14.86 -7.39
C PRO A 60 -4.53 -13.53 -8.10
N ILE A 61 -5.60 -12.89 -8.59
CA ILE A 61 -5.53 -11.58 -9.25
C ILE A 61 -5.12 -10.52 -8.23
N ILE A 62 -5.70 -10.57 -7.03
CA ILE A 62 -5.35 -9.64 -5.96
C ILE A 62 -3.89 -9.82 -5.53
N ASN A 63 -3.43 -11.07 -5.40
CA ASN A 63 -2.04 -11.34 -5.06
C ASN A 63 -1.10 -10.74 -6.11
N LEU A 64 -1.38 -11.01 -7.40
CA LEU A 64 -0.62 -10.48 -8.52
C LEU A 64 -0.59 -8.93 -8.52
N VAL A 65 -1.74 -8.28 -8.31
CA VAL A 65 -1.84 -6.81 -8.26
C VAL A 65 -1.06 -6.25 -7.06
N ASN A 66 -1.05 -6.93 -5.92
CA ASN A 66 -0.31 -6.47 -4.75
C ASN A 66 1.20 -6.63 -4.93
N GLU A 67 1.65 -7.75 -5.49
CA GLU A 67 3.06 -8.02 -5.78
C GLU A 67 3.60 -7.07 -6.86
N TRP A 68 2.96 -7.04 -8.02
CA TRP A 68 3.42 -6.28 -9.19
C TRP A 68 3.04 -4.80 -9.11
N GLY A 69 1.87 -4.47 -8.57
CA GLY A 69 1.46 -3.08 -8.41
C GLY A 69 2.41 -2.31 -7.52
N LEU A 70 2.78 -2.86 -6.36
CA LEU A 70 3.73 -2.21 -5.45
C LEU A 70 5.14 -2.09 -6.05
N THR A 71 5.63 -3.14 -6.70
CA THR A 71 6.96 -3.10 -7.32
C THR A 71 7.04 -2.11 -8.47
N LEU A 72 6.07 -2.13 -9.39
CA LEU A 72 6.05 -1.22 -10.53
C LEU A 72 5.86 0.24 -10.11
N LEU A 73 5.01 0.51 -9.12
CA LEU A 73 4.87 1.85 -8.56
C LEU A 73 6.16 2.33 -7.88
N GLY A 74 6.83 1.46 -7.13
CA GLY A 74 8.11 1.77 -6.50
C GLY A 74 9.20 2.11 -7.51
N ILE A 75 9.37 1.29 -8.55
CA ILE A 75 10.29 1.53 -9.68
C ILE A 75 9.94 2.87 -10.34
N SER A 76 8.68 3.07 -10.69
CA SER A 76 8.21 4.30 -11.35
C SER A 76 8.53 5.56 -10.54
N LEU A 77 8.32 5.55 -9.22
CA LEU A 77 8.63 6.67 -8.33
C LEU A 77 10.14 6.91 -8.18
N ILE A 78 10.96 5.86 -8.12
CA ILE A 78 12.43 6.00 -8.03
C ILE A 78 12.97 6.62 -9.32
N PHE A 79 12.67 6.02 -10.47
CA PHE A 79 13.15 6.46 -11.78
C PHE A 79 12.51 7.77 -12.25
N GLY A 80 11.41 8.21 -11.62
CA GLY A 80 10.74 9.45 -11.97
C GLY A 80 9.93 9.37 -13.28
N VAL A 81 9.57 8.16 -13.71
CA VAL A 81 8.75 7.91 -14.90
C VAL A 81 7.27 7.92 -14.50
N PHE A 82 6.41 8.64 -15.21
CA PHE A 82 4.96 8.73 -14.91
C PHE A 82 4.60 9.09 -13.45
N VAL A 83 5.41 9.90 -12.76
CA VAL A 83 5.26 10.21 -11.32
C VAL A 83 3.86 10.65 -10.93
N ARG A 84 3.17 11.46 -11.76
CA ARG A 84 1.80 11.92 -11.46
C ARG A 84 0.80 10.76 -11.37
N LEU A 85 0.89 9.82 -12.29
CA LEU A 85 0.00 8.65 -12.29
C LEU A 85 0.35 7.75 -11.09
N SER A 86 1.63 7.48 -10.89
CA SER A 86 2.10 6.60 -9.83
C SER A 86 1.87 7.16 -8.44
N SER A 87 1.89 8.48 -8.25
CA SER A 87 1.50 9.10 -6.98
C SER A 87 0.00 8.93 -6.68
N VAL A 88 -0.87 9.04 -7.70
CA VAL A 88 -2.32 8.85 -7.52
C VAL A 88 -2.62 7.39 -7.24
N LEU A 89 -2.07 6.47 -8.03
CA LEU A 89 -2.26 5.03 -7.84
C LEU A 89 -1.69 4.56 -6.50
N GLY A 90 -0.51 5.06 -6.11
CA GLY A 90 0.07 4.77 -4.80
C GLY A 90 -0.78 5.27 -3.64
N ALA A 91 -1.35 6.48 -3.75
CA ALA A 91 -2.27 7.01 -2.75
C ALA A 91 -3.56 6.16 -2.64
N VAL A 92 -4.16 5.78 -3.76
CA VAL A 92 -5.34 4.90 -3.79
C VAL A 92 -5.02 3.54 -3.16
N LEU A 93 -3.87 2.95 -3.49
CA LEU A 93 -3.45 1.68 -2.92
C LEU A 93 -3.28 1.77 -1.39
N MET A 94 -2.65 2.84 -0.90
CA MET A 94 -2.52 3.06 0.54
C MET A 94 -3.88 3.25 1.21
N LEU A 95 -4.81 3.99 0.60
CA LEU A 95 -6.17 4.10 1.10
C LEU A 95 -6.83 2.72 1.23
N LEU A 96 -6.70 1.87 0.21
CA LEU A 96 -7.23 0.50 0.23
C LEU A 96 -6.59 -0.40 1.30
N TYR A 97 -5.36 -0.11 1.75
CA TYR A 97 -4.71 -0.80 2.86
C TYR A 97 -5.05 -0.24 4.26
N TYR A 98 -5.50 1.01 4.37
CA TYR A 98 -5.90 1.55 5.68
C TYR A 98 -7.39 1.40 5.93
N PHE A 99 -8.20 1.38 4.87
CA PHE A 99 -9.66 1.31 4.95
C PHE A 99 -10.21 0.03 5.61
N PRO A 100 -9.81 -1.20 5.24
CA PRO A 100 -10.40 -2.41 5.83
C PRO A 100 -10.10 -2.59 7.32
N VAL A 101 -8.96 -2.07 7.79
CA VAL A 101 -8.51 -2.20 9.19
C VAL A 101 -9.16 -1.15 10.10
N LEU A 102 -9.73 -0.09 9.52
CA LEU A 102 -10.36 0.98 10.28
C LEU A 102 -11.51 0.42 11.12
N SER A 103 -11.48 0.67 12.43
CA SER A 103 -12.58 0.36 13.34
C SER A 103 -13.26 1.66 13.76
N PHE A 104 -14.37 2.02 13.13
CA PHE A 104 -15.20 3.14 13.58
C PHE A 104 -16.20 2.59 14.62
N PRO A 105 -16.31 3.10 15.87
CA PRO A 105 -15.76 4.31 16.50
C PRO A 105 -14.64 4.02 17.54
N TYR A 106 -13.77 3.04 17.30
CA TYR A 106 -12.66 2.71 18.21
C TYR A 106 -11.33 2.87 17.49
N ILE A 107 -10.55 3.85 17.92
CA ILE A 107 -9.09 3.82 17.74
C ILE A 107 -8.63 2.47 18.34
N GLY A 108 -7.61 1.77 17.83
CA GLY A 108 -7.36 0.35 18.19
C GLY A 108 -6.67 0.17 19.55
N SER A 109 -6.98 -0.86 20.34
CA SER A 109 -6.58 -1.17 21.76
C SER A 109 -5.21 -0.75 22.37
N ASN A 110 -4.30 -0.09 21.67
CA ASN A 110 -2.98 0.39 22.11
C ASN A 110 -2.86 1.93 22.20
N TYR A 111 -3.95 2.70 22.16
CA TYR A 111 -3.90 4.13 22.52
C TYR A 111 -4.17 4.27 24.02
N TYR A 112 -3.18 4.81 24.73
CA TYR A 112 -3.28 5.26 26.11
C TYR A 112 -4.09 6.55 26.20
N LEU A 113 -5.35 6.55 25.74
CA LEU A 113 -6.31 7.51 26.28
C LEU A 113 -6.78 6.91 27.59
N VAL A 114 -5.95 7.18 28.60
CA VAL A 114 -6.23 7.00 30.02
C VAL A 114 -7.54 7.76 30.31
N ASP A 115 -8.58 7.03 30.67
CA ASP A 115 -9.55 7.51 31.65
C ASP A 115 -9.04 7.08 33.03
#